data_AF-A0A660Q984-F1
#
_entry.id   AF-A0A660Q984-F1
#
_cell.length_a   1.000
_cell.length_b   1.000
_cell.length_c   1.000
_cell.angle_alpha   90.00
_cell.angle_beta   90.00
_cell.angle_gamma   90.00
#
_symmetry.space_group_name_H-M   'P 1'
#
loop_
_entity.id
_entity.type
_entity.pdbx_description
1 polymer ?
#
loop_
_entity_poly.entity_id
_entity_poly.type
_entity_poly.pdbx_seq_one_letter_code
_entity_poly.pdbx_strand_id
1 'polypeptide(L)'
;MKRLALRLLPVTGLIALLCSCSTSHLAIARQNFFAGRFEKAHAYLGDQLPARDRVLVLMERGTILQAAGRFEESARDYIEAAEIIGDLETYSISKGAASLVINDAVQDFRGTPFERTLLHSMTALDHLAMGNWENAAVEARRIIMSLDKELIGDFPQDAFSRYLAGFCLEMVDDYSNARLQYRLASQYSRGCRVDDRTGRILPRSTNVAVESCAPAGECELVFFALLGRSPTAYQVVNGRIPDMAPPYVEVLADGKYLGRSCVLGDVGWLAAVTEQKLALLKAGKTAARVVVKETLARSVARNTDSDALGDLTRLVLIGLLETPDMRRWETLPRWLEVARVAAPCQIGRIEVRVRSAAGQLLKSFCLQTPIRRRRSLMVSFFRYPPLAPVFSEGSNMSARKQHRNLSEEAQAESIPQ
;
A
#
# COMPACT_ATOMS: atom_id res chain seq x y z
N MET A 1 -26.73 -52.56 27.18
CA MET A 1 -26.94 -51.45 26.21
C MET A 1 -27.02 -50.12 26.96
N LYS A 2 -25.95 -49.32 26.97
CA LYS A 2 -25.98 -47.92 27.46
C LYS A 2 -25.55 -47.02 26.30
N ARG A 3 -26.48 -46.22 25.78
CA ARG A 3 -26.21 -45.24 24.71
C ARG A 3 -25.47 -44.05 25.32
N LEU A 4 -24.20 -43.87 24.97
CA LEU A 4 -23.43 -42.68 25.32
C LEU A 4 -23.79 -41.58 24.30
N ALA A 5 -24.67 -40.65 24.68
CA ALA A 5 -25.01 -39.49 23.87
C ALA A 5 -23.86 -38.48 23.93
N LEU A 6 -22.99 -38.50 22.92
CA LEU A 6 -21.95 -37.49 22.74
C LEU A 6 -22.62 -36.17 22.33
N ARG A 7 -22.75 -35.23 23.27
CA ARG A 7 -23.21 -33.87 22.98
C ARG A 7 -22.13 -33.15 22.16
N LEU A 8 -22.34 -33.07 20.84
CA LEU A 8 -21.61 -32.16 19.95
C LEU A 8 -21.86 -30.72 20.43
N LEU A 9 -20.89 -30.14 21.15
CA LEU A 9 -20.87 -28.69 21.35
C LEU A 9 -20.67 -28.00 19.99
N PRO A 10 -21.30 -26.84 19.74
CA PRO A 10 -21.14 -26.12 18.49
C PRO A 10 -19.75 -25.43 18.47
N VAL A 11 -18.75 -26.17 17.99
CA VAL A 11 -17.39 -25.66 17.71
C VAL A 11 -17.41 -24.54 16.66
N THR A 12 -18.52 -24.38 15.94
CA THR A 12 -18.78 -23.30 14.97
C THR A 12 -18.86 -21.90 15.60
N GLY A 13 -19.26 -21.78 16.88
CA GLY A 13 -19.41 -20.47 17.54
C GLY A 13 -18.09 -19.84 18.02
N LEU A 14 -17.11 -20.65 18.41
CA LEU A 14 -15.90 -20.18 19.11
C LEU A 14 -14.85 -19.55 18.17
N ILE A 15 -14.86 -19.91 16.88
CA ILE A 15 -13.88 -19.44 15.89
C ILE A 15 -14.31 -18.11 15.25
N ALA A 16 -15.61 -17.84 15.15
CA ALA A 16 -16.14 -16.59 14.58
C ALA A 16 -15.86 -15.36 15.46
N LEU A 17 -15.70 -15.54 16.78
CA LEU A 17 -15.43 -14.45 17.73
C LEU A 17 -13.99 -13.92 17.70
N LEU A 18 -13.01 -14.72 17.27
CA LEU A 18 -11.59 -14.35 17.32
C LEU A 18 -11.10 -13.57 16.08
N CYS A 19 -11.80 -13.65 14.94
CA CYS A 19 -11.43 -12.90 13.72
C CYS A 19 -12.00 -11.48 13.67
N SER A 20 -13.01 -11.14 14.49
CA SER A 20 -13.72 -9.85 14.37
C SER A 20 -12.96 -8.66 14.97
N CYS A 21 -12.11 -8.86 15.97
CA CYS A 21 -11.53 -7.75 16.72
C CYS A 21 -10.39 -7.05 15.96
N SER A 22 -9.40 -7.75 15.41
CA SER A 22 -8.28 -7.11 14.69
C SER A 22 -8.73 -6.36 13.42
N THR A 23 -9.70 -6.91 12.69
CA THR A 23 -10.28 -6.25 11.51
C THR A 23 -10.99 -4.95 11.87
N SER A 24 -11.64 -4.88 13.04
CA SER A 24 -12.32 -3.67 13.51
C SER A 24 -11.35 -2.55 13.92
N HIS A 25 -10.26 -2.88 14.62
CA HIS A 25 -9.24 -1.90 15.03
C HIS A 25 -8.52 -1.26 13.84
N LEU A 26 -8.09 -2.07 12.87
CA LEU A 26 -7.47 -1.58 11.63
C LEU A 26 -8.43 -0.68 10.83
N ALA A 27 -9.71 -1.06 10.73
CA ALA A 27 -10.70 -0.24 10.03
C ALA A 27 -10.87 1.14 10.68
N ILE A 28 -10.95 1.21 12.01
CA ILE A 28 -11.08 2.48 12.75
C ILE A 28 -9.80 3.32 12.64
N ALA A 29 -8.63 2.70 12.73
CA ALA A 29 -7.35 3.38 12.55
C ALA A 29 -7.25 4.01 11.15
N ARG A 30 -7.57 3.25 10.10
CA ARG A 30 -7.63 3.73 8.70
C ARG A 30 -8.60 4.89 8.55
N GLN A 31 -9.80 4.80 9.12
CA GLN A 31 -10.78 5.87 9.07
C GLN A 31 -10.24 7.16 9.69
N ASN A 32 -9.56 7.08 10.84
CA ASN A 32 -8.94 8.24 11.48
C ASN A 32 -7.76 8.79 10.66
N PHE A 33 -6.94 7.91 10.07
CA PHE A 33 -5.83 8.30 9.20
C PHE A 33 -6.31 9.10 7.98
N PHE A 34 -7.31 8.60 7.26
CA PHE A 34 -7.88 9.32 6.09
C PHE A 34 -8.66 10.59 6.47
N ALA A 35 -9.04 10.73 7.74
CA ALA A 35 -9.60 11.97 8.27
C ALA A 35 -8.53 12.97 8.77
N GLY A 36 -7.23 12.67 8.61
CA GLY A 36 -6.13 13.50 9.09
C GLY A 36 -5.93 13.46 10.61
N ARG A 37 -6.56 12.52 11.33
CA ARG A 37 -6.50 12.39 12.80
C ARG A 37 -5.43 11.38 13.18
N PHE A 38 -4.16 11.69 12.88
CA PHE A 38 -3.05 10.74 12.99
C PHE A 38 -2.82 10.23 14.41
N GLU A 39 -2.85 11.10 15.42
CA GLU A 39 -2.69 10.67 16.83
C GLU A 39 -3.80 9.71 17.28
N LYS A 40 -5.05 9.98 16.85
CA LYS A 40 -6.17 9.06 17.12
C LYS A 40 -5.96 7.74 16.38
N ALA A 41 -5.56 7.77 15.11
CA ALA A 41 -5.29 6.57 14.34
C ALA A 41 -4.20 5.70 14.99
N HIS A 42 -3.12 6.32 15.47
CA HIS A 42 -2.04 5.65 16.20
C HIS A 42 -2.54 4.99 17.49
N ALA A 43 -3.35 5.69 18.29
CA ALA A 43 -3.90 5.15 19.54
C ALA A 43 -4.78 3.90 19.35
N TYR A 44 -5.43 3.74 18.18
CA TYR A 44 -6.24 2.55 17.89
C TYR A 44 -5.42 1.31 17.51
N LEU A 45 -4.15 1.47 17.14
CA LEU A 45 -3.22 0.40 16.77
C LEU A 45 -2.30 0.00 17.94
N GLY A 46 -2.83 0.00 19.17
CA GLY A 46 -2.08 -0.37 20.38
C GLY A 46 -1.41 -1.75 20.31
N ASP A 47 -0.62 -2.10 21.32
CA ASP A 47 0.33 -3.23 21.23
C ASP A 47 -0.29 -4.63 21.24
N GLN A 48 -1.57 -4.76 21.61
CA GLN A 48 -2.26 -6.05 21.74
C GLN A 48 -3.00 -6.42 20.45
N LEU A 49 -2.27 -6.99 19.50
CA LEU A 49 -2.84 -7.48 18.24
C LEU A 49 -2.42 -8.94 17.98
N PRO A 50 -3.23 -9.71 17.24
CA PRO A 50 -2.88 -11.09 16.91
C PRO A 50 -1.52 -11.16 16.22
N ALA A 51 -0.65 -12.09 16.65
CA ALA A 51 0.69 -12.25 16.10
C ALA A 51 0.68 -12.35 14.55
N ARG A 52 -0.33 -13.01 13.98
CA ARG A 52 -0.51 -13.16 12.52
C ARG A 52 -0.70 -11.87 11.73
N ASP A 53 -1.17 -10.81 12.40
CA ASP A 53 -1.46 -9.51 11.79
C ASP A 53 -0.35 -8.48 12.11
N ARG A 54 0.69 -8.88 12.86
CA ARG A 54 1.76 -7.99 13.36
C ARG A 54 2.42 -7.19 12.24
N VAL A 55 2.83 -7.86 11.16
CA VAL A 55 3.45 -7.23 9.99
C VAL A 55 2.54 -6.14 9.41
N LEU A 56 1.25 -6.46 9.19
CA LEU A 56 0.32 -5.50 8.61
C LEU A 56 0.14 -4.28 9.52
N VAL A 57 0.05 -4.51 10.83
CA VAL A 57 -0.13 -3.45 11.81
C VAL A 57 1.09 -2.53 11.84
N LEU A 58 2.30 -3.08 11.84
CA LEU A 58 3.53 -2.31 11.78
C LEU A 58 3.59 -1.47 10.50
N MET A 59 3.22 -2.04 9.35
CA MET A 59 3.16 -1.30 8.08
C MET A 59 2.13 -0.15 8.11
N GLU A 60 0.95 -0.39 8.65
CA GLU A 60 -0.10 0.64 8.77
C GLU A 60 0.28 1.71 9.79
N ARG A 61 0.83 1.33 10.95
CA ARG A 61 1.26 2.22 12.03
C ARG A 61 2.45 3.07 11.60
N GLY A 62 3.43 2.50 10.90
CA GLY A 62 4.51 3.25 10.27
C GLY A 62 3.97 4.33 9.33
N THR A 63 2.94 4.03 8.54
CA THR A 63 2.35 5.05 7.65
C THR A 63 1.70 6.20 8.42
N ILE A 64 1.03 5.88 9.52
CA ILE A 64 0.40 6.86 10.40
C ILE A 64 1.46 7.73 11.08
N LEU A 65 2.53 7.12 11.59
CA LEU A 65 3.66 7.81 12.22
C LEU A 65 4.41 8.71 11.24
N GLN A 66 4.69 8.23 10.03
CA GLN A 66 5.29 9.03 8.95
C GLN A 66 4.42 10.26 8.62
N ALA A 67 3.10 10.08 8.53
CA ALA A 67 2.18 11.18 8.28
C ALA A 67 2.11 12.18 9.44
N ALA A 68 2.33 11.73 10.67
CA ALA A 68 2.44 12.57 11.87
C ALA A 68 3.82 13.26 12.01
N GLY A 69 4.77 13.01 11.11
CA GLY A 69 6.14 13.53 11.19
C GLY A 69 7.05 12.80 12.19
N ARG A 70 6.59 11.66 12.74
CA ARG A 70 7.32 10.81 13.69
C ARG A 70 8.19 9.80 12.94
N PHE A 71 9.14 10.31 12.15
CA PHE A 71 9.91 9.52 11.18
C PHE A 71 10.78 8.42 11.82
N GLU A 72 11.36 8.66 12.99
CA GLU A 72 12.17 7.65 13.68
C GLU A 72 11.33 6.46 14.15
N GLU A 73 10.13 6.73 14.67
CA GLU A 73 9.19 5.69 15.11
C GLU A 73 8.62 4.93 13.91
N SER A 74 8.29 5.65 12.84
CA SER A 74 7.88 5.06 11.56
C SER A 74 8.93 4.12 10.99
N ALA A 75 10.19 4.55 10.92
CA ALA A 75 11.29 3.72 10.42
C ALA A 75 11.48 2.47 11.27
N ARG A 76 11.37 2.57 12.60
CA ARG A 76 11.42 1.41 13.51
C ARG A 76 10.34 0.38 13.19
N ASP A 77 9.10 0.81 13.02
CA ASP A 77 7.99 -0.09 12.67
C ASP A 77 8.21 -0.78 11.32
N TYR A 78 8.66 -0.02 10.32
CA TYR A 78 8.91 -0.59 9.00
C TYR A 78 10.09 -1.58 8.97
N ILE A 79 11.15 -1.30 9.72
CA ILE A 79 12.31 -2.20 9.85
C ILE A 79 11.89 -3.48 10.56
N GLU A 80 11.15 -3.38 11.67
CA GLU A 80 10.62 -4.57 12.38
C GLU A 80 9.72 -5.40 11.46
N ALA A 81 8.84 -4.75 10.69
CA ALA A 81 8.00 -5.45 9.71
C ALA A 81 8.83 -6.20 8.66
N ALA A 82 9.90 -5.57 8.14
CA ALA A 82 10.77 -6.17 7.14
C ALA A 82 11.56 -7.37 7.71
N GLU A 83 12.03 -7.28 8.95
CA GLU A 83 12.71 -8.38 9.66
C GLU A 83 11.77 -9.58 9.83
N ILE A 84 10.55 -9.35 10.33
CA ILE A 84 9.55 -10.43 10.48
C ILE A 84 9.22 -11.06 9.13
N ILE A 85 9.07 -10.26 8.06
CA ILE A 85 8.84 -10.79 6.70
C ILE A 85 9.98 -11.72 6.27
N GLY A 86 11.24 -11.33 6.49
CA GLY A 86 12.41 -12.13 6.15
C GLY A 86 12.46 -13.47 6.90
N ASP A 87 12.13 -13.47 8.18
CA ASP A 87 12.04 -14.69 9.00
C ASP A 87 10.93 -15.63 8.50
N LEU A 88 9.76 -15.07 8.18
CA LEU A 88 8.62 -15.83 7.65
C LEU A 88 8.91 -16.48 6.29
N GLU A 89 9.66 -15.79 5.41
CA GLU A 89 10.07 -16.32 4.12
C GLU A 89 11.07 -17.47 4.26
N THR A 90 12.09 -17.29 5.12
CA THR A 90 13.09 -18.31 5.43
C THR A 90 12.42 -19.59 5.98
N TYR A 91 11.49 -19.42 6.92
CA TYR A 91 10.74 -20.54 7.50
C TYR A 91 9.89 -21.29 6.46
N SER A 92 9.25 -20.56 5.54
CA SER A 92 8.40 -21.15 4.49
C SER A 92 9.16 -22.08 3.56
N ILE A 93 10.38 -21.70 3.17
CA ILE A 93 11.24 -22.50 2.29
C ILE A 93 11.66 -23.79 3.02
N SER A 94 11.98 -23.71 4.31
CA SER A 94 12.43 -24.85 5.13
C SER A 94 11.37 -25.94 5.35
N LYS A 95 10.07 -25.61 5.26
CA LYS A 95 8.96 -26.54 5.58
C LYS A 95 8.31 -27.25 4.39
N GLY A 96 8.67 -26.92 3.15
CA GLY A 96 8.23 -27.62 1.94
C GLY A 96 6.72 -27.94 1.89
N ALA A 97 6.38 -29.21 1.66
CA ALA A 97 5.01 -29.71 1.44
C ALA A 97 4.00 -29.40 2.57
N ALA A 98 4.45 -29.10 3.80
CA ALA A 98 3.57 -28.70 4.90
C ALA A 98 2.80 -27.39 4.61
N SER A 99 3.36 -26.51 3.77
CA SER A 99 2.71 -25.27 3.32
C SER A 99 1.50 -25.50 2.40
N LEU A 100 1.40 -26.67 1.76
CA LEU A 100 0.25 -27.02 0.93
C LEU A 100 -0.96 -27.36 1.77
N VAL A 101 -0.79 -27.82 3.02
CA VAL A 101 -1.89 -28.25 3.89
C VAL A 101 -2.49 -27.06 4.67
N ILE A 102 -1.69 -26.04 4.97
CA ILE A 102 -2.10 -24.86 5.75
C ILE A 102 -2.85 -23.85 4.87
N ASN A 103 -4.00 -23.37 5.35
CA ASN A 103 -4.81 -22.31 4.72
C ASN A 103 -4.11 -20.95 4.77
N ASP A 104 -4.13 -20.21 3.67
CA ASP A 104 -3.50 -18.91 3.53
C ASP A 104 -4.11 -17.85 4.47
N ALA A 105 -5.41 -17.92 4.78
CA ALA A 105 -6.06 -17.00 5.74
C ALA A 105 -5.62 -17.17 7.21
N VAL A 106 -4.94 -18.28 7.53
CA VAL A 106 -4.47 -18.58 8.89
C VAL A 106 -2.95 -18.41 8.98
N GLN A 107 -2.27 -18.09 7.88
CA GLN A 107 -0.84 -17.78 7.86
C GLN A 107 -0.58 -16.34 8.32
N ASP A 108 0.66 -16.07 8.71
CA ASP A 108 1.10 -14.72 9.03
C ASP A 108 1.12 -13.85 7.77
N PHE A 109 0.67 -12.60 7.90
CA PHE A 109 0.69 -11.65 6.80
C PHE A 109 2.13 -11.29 6.40
N ARG A 110 2.44 -11.35 5.10
CA ARG A 110 3.79 -11.05 4.55
C ARG A 110 3.82 -9.89 3.55
N GLY A 111 2.66 -9.34 3.22
CA GLY A 111 2.50 -8.43 2.10
C GLY A 111 2.74 -9.08 0.73
N THR A 112 2.17 -8.45 -0.28
CA THR A 112 2.44 -8.74 -1.69
C THR A 112 3.84 -8.24 -2.10
N PRO A 113 4.43 -8.75 -3.19
CA PRO A 113 5.78 -8.34 -3.63
C PRO A 113 5.97 -6.82 -3.78
N PHE A 114 4.96 -6.11 -4.30
CA PHE A 114 5.04 -4.65 -4.42
C PHE A 114 4.93 -3.95 -3.05
N GLU A 115 4.11 -4.46 -2.12
CA GLU A 115 4.01 -3.90 -0.75
C GLU A 115 5.34 -4.03 -0.01
N ARG A 116 6.09 -5.12 -0.20
CA ARG A 116 7.43 -5.30 0.39
C ARG A 116 8.46 -4.35 -0.22
N THR A 117 8.40 -4.12 -1.53
CA THR A 117 9.23 -3.08 -2.16
C THR A 117 8.88 -1.70 -1.60
N LEU A 118 7.59 -1.38 -1.49
CA LEU A 118 7.14 -0.11 -0.95
C LEU A 118 7.44 0.06 0.54
N LEU A 119 7.55 -1.03 1.30
CA LEU A 119 8.00 -0.99 2.70
C LEU A 119 9.37 -0.33 2.80
N HIS A 120 10.34 -0.82 2.02
CA HIS A 120 11.67 -0.22 1.95
C HIS A 120 11.65 1.22 1.40
N SER A 121 10.77 1.50 0.43
CA SER A 121 10.59 2.86 -0.08
C SER A 121 10.06 3.83 0.98
N MET A 122 9.11 3.42 1.81
CA MET A 122 8.61 4.25 2.91
C MET A 122 9.70 4.45 3.99
N THR A 123 10.47 3.42 4.34
CA THR A 123 11.61 3.53 5.25
C THR A 123 12.70 4.46 4.73
N ALA A 124 13.03 4.38 3.43
CA ALA A 124 14.00 5.27 2.80
C ALA A 124 13.55 6.74 2.89
N LEU A 125 12.26 7.03 2.66
CA LEU A 125 11.71 8.38 2.81
C LEU A 125 11.83 8.89 4.25
N ASP A 126 11.61 8.05 5.27
CA ASP A 126 11.82 8.42 6.67
C ASP A 126 13.29 8.78 6.94
N HIS A 127 14.23 7.97 6.45
CA HIS A 127 15.65 8.27 6.55
C HIS A 127 16.04 9.56 5.83
N LEU A 128 15.50 9.83 4.63
CA LEU A 128 15.70 11.09 3.93
C LEU A 128 15.14 12.29 4.71
N ALA A 129 13.97 12.15 5.36
CA ALA A 129 13.41 13.20 6.24
C ALA A 129 14.31 13.49 7.45
N MET A 130 15.00 12.48 7.96
CA MET A 130 15.95 12.61 9.06
C MET A 130 17.33 13.11 8.59
N GLY A 131 17.62 13.08 7.29
CA GLY A 131 18.95 13.39 6.75
C GLY A 131 19.95 12.23 6.89
N ASN A 132 19.46 11.01 7.13
CA ASN A 132 20.25 9.80 7.32
C ASN A 132 20.53 9.15 5.96
N TRP A 133 21.44 9.75 5.17
CA TRP A 133 21.72 9.35 3.79
C TRP A 133 22.20 7.90 3.66
N GLU A 134 23.05 7.47 4.59
CA GLU A 134 23.63 6.14 4.62
C GLU A 134 22.56 5.07 4.85
N ASN A 135 21.64 5.30 5.79
CA ASN A 135 20.53 4.40 6.05
C ASN A 135 19.53 4.40 4.88
N ALA A 136 19.27 5.56 4.27
CA ALA A 136 18.47 5.63 3.04
C ALA A 136 19.10 4.81 1.90
N ALA A 137 20.43 4.80 1.78
CA ALA A 137 21.15 3.97 0.81
C ALA A 137 21.13 2.46 1.16
N VAL A 138 21.01 2.07 2.43
CA VAL A 138 20.76 0.68 2.82
C VAL A 138 19.39 0.24 2.31
N GLU A 139 18.34 1.03 2.56
CA GLU A 139 17.00 0.76 2.04
C GLU A 139 16.96 0.77 0.51
N ALA A 140 17.72 1.65 -0.15
CA ALA A 140 17.87 1.65 -1.61
C ALA A 140 18.38 0.31 -2.14
N ARG A 141 19.35 -0.32 -1.47
CA ARG A 141 19.85 -1.65 -1.87
C ARG A 141 18.81 -2.74 -1.62
N ARG A 142 18.02 -2.63 -0.54
CA ARG A 142 16.89 -3.54 -0.28
C ARG A 142 15.79 -3.42 -1.34
N ILE A 143 15.47 -2.20 -1.79
CA ILE A 143 14.58 -1.95 -2.94
C ILE A 143 15.12 -2.61 -4.21
N ILE A 144 16.42 -2.45 -4.49
CA ILE A 144 17.04 -3.03 -5.69
C ILE A 144 16.94 -4.55 -5.65
N MET A 145 17.25 -5.16 -4.51
CA MET A 145 17.12 -6.60 -4.29
C MET A 145 15.67 -7.07 -4.43
N SER A 146 14.69 -6.37 -3.84
CA SER A 146 13.27 -6.77 -3.92
C SER A 146 12.70 -6.66 -5.34
N LEU A 147 13.31 -5.83 -6.19
CA LEU A 147 12.94 -5.66 -7.60
C LEU A 147 13.83 -6.47 -8.56
N ASP A 148 14.76 -7.28 -8.06
CA ASP A 148 15.57 -8.15 -8.91
C ASP A 148 14.67 -9.11 -9.69
N LYS A 149 14.88 -9.24 -11.00
CA LYS A 149 14.02 -10.04 -11.87
C LYS A 149 14.01 -11.52 -11.49
N GLU A 150 15.10 -12.03 -10.93
CA GLU A 150 15.19 -13.42 -10.48
C GLU A 150 14.34 -13.66 -9.22
N LEU A 151 14.20 -12.64 -8.37
CA LEU A 151 13.43 -12.71 -7.12
C LEU A 151 11.96 -12.35 -7.31
N ILE A 152 11.67 -11.26 -8.03
CA ILE A 152 10.32 -10.77 -8.27
C ILE A 152 9.62 -11.53 -9.41
N GLY A 153 10.37 -12.33 -10.20
CA GLY A 153 9.84 -13.03 -11.36
C GLY A 153 9.08 -12.09 -12.29
N ASP A 154 7.85 -12.47 -12.63
CA ASP A 154 7.03 -11.65 -13.51
C ASP A 154 6.14 -10.62 -12.77
N PHE A 155 6.26 -10.44 -11.46
CA PHE A 155 5.51 -9.39 -10.75
C PHE A 155 5.91 -7.99 -11.25
N PRO A 156 5.01 -6.99 -11.17
CA PRO A 156 5.26 -5.69 -11.78
C PRO A 156 6.43 -4.97 -11.11
N GLN A 157 7.25 -4.33 -11.93
CA GLN A 157 8.30 -3.42 -11.48
C GLN A 157 7.69 -2.07 -11.05
N ASP A 158 8.37 -1.35 -10.16
CA ASP A 158 7.93 -0.03 -9.68
C ASP A 158 8.96 1.06 -10.01
N ALA A 159 8.59 1.96 -10.92
CA ALA A 159 9.44 3.06 -11.34
C ALA A 159 9.68 4.10 -10.23
N PHE A 160 8.73 4.29 -9.30
CA PHE A 160 8.94 5.18 -8.16
C PHE A 160 10.04 4.63 -7.25
N SER A 161 9.92 3.36 -6.85
CA SER A 161 10.93 2.72 -5.98
C SER A 161 12.31 2.68 -6.64
N ARG A 162 12.39 2.42 -7.96
CA ARG A 162 13.65 2.54 -8.72
C ARG A 162 14.20 3.98 -8.66
N TYR A 163 13.38 4.99 -8.88
CA TYR A 163 13.82 6.39 -8.82
C TYR A 163 14.35 6.74 -7.42
N LEU A 164 13.60 6.39 -6.38
CA LEU A 164 13.97 6.64 -4.99
C LEU A 164 15.28 5.94 -4.62
N ALA A 165 15.47 4.69 -5.04
CA ALA A 165 16.73 3.98 -4.84
C ALA A 165 17.89 4.70 -5.54
N GLY A 166 17.69 5.16 -6.79
CA GLY A 166 18.67 5.96 -7.52
C GLY A 166 19.04 7.25 -6.79
N PHE A 167 18.04 7.97 -6.27
CA PHE A 167 18.25 9.18 -5.50
C PHE A 167 19.00 8.94 -4.19
N CYS A 168 18.65 7.91 -3.44
CA CYS A 168 19.36 7.56 -2.21
C CYS A 168 20.83 7.20 -2.47
N LEU A 169 21.13 6.52 -3.59
CA LEU A 169 22.49 6.19 -4.00
C LEU A 169 23.28 7.43 -4.47
N GLU A 170 22.64 8.33 -5.23
CA GLU A 170 23.22 9.64 -5.59
C GLU A 170 23.59 10.43 -4.33
N MET A 171 22.71 10.39 -3.32
CA MET A 171 22.91 11.04 -2.04
C MET A 171 24.03 10.42 -1.21
N VAL A 172 24.68 9.33 -1.62
CA VAL A 172 25.92 8.79 -1.02
C VAL A 172 27.06 8.69 -2.03
N ASP A 173 26.99 9.47 -3.12
CA ASP A 173 27.99 9.57 -4.18
C ASP A 173 28.21 8.26 -4.98
N ASP A 174 27.27 7.31 -4.91
CA ASP A 174 27.24 6.10 -5.74
C ASP A 174 26.54 6.37 -7.08
N TYR A 175 27.15 7.25 -7.88
CA TYR A 175 26.55 7.76 -9.13
C TYR A 175 26.35 6.68 -10.19
N SER A 176 27.21 5.66 -10.23
CA SER A 176 27.12 4.57 -11.21
C SER A 176 25.87 3.73 -10.98
N ASN A 177 25.62 3.31 -9.72
CA ASN A 177 24.40 2.57 -9.38
C ASN A 177 23.16 3.48 -9.43
N ALA A 178 23.29 4.75 -9.02
CA ALA A 178 22.21 5.73 -9.16
C ALA A 178 21.73 5.85 -10.61
N ARG A 179 22.67 6.00 -11.56
CA ARG A 179 22.37 6.09 -12.99
C ARG A 179 21.67 4.86 -13.54
N LEU A 180 22.08 3.66 -13.10
CA LEU A 180 21.37 2.43 -13.47
C LEU A 180 19.92 2.46 -12.99
N GLN A 181 19.68 2.85 -11.74
CA GLN A 181 18.33 2.91 -11.19
C GLN A 181 17.47 3.99 -11.86
N TYR A 182 18.01 5.15 -12.20
CA TYR A 182 17.30 6.18 -12.97
C TYR A 182 16.90 5.70 -14.37
N ARG A 183 17.78 4.97 -15.06
CA ARG A 183 17.45 4.36 -16.35
C ARG A 183 16.29 3.38 -16.22
N LEU A 184 16.33 2.51 -15.21
CA LEU A 184 15.25 1.54 -14.94
C LEU A 184 13.95 2.24 -14.55
N ALA A 185 14.02 3.30 -13.74
CA ALA A 185 12.86 4.14 -13.43
C ALA A 185 12.23 4.73 -14.69
N SER A 186 13.05 5.26 -15.62
CA SER A 186 12.55 5.76 -16.91
C SER A 186 11.94 4.66 -17.79
N GLN A 187 12.48 3.44 -17.74
CA GLN A 187 11.98 2.30 -18.51
C GLN A 187 10.58 1.88 -18.06
N TYR A 188 10.36 1.83 -16.74
CA TYR A 188 9.09 1.38 -16.16
C TYR A 188 8.08 2.51 -15.94
N SER A 189 8.51 3.77 -16.04
CA SER A 189 7.62 4.93 -15.95
C SER A 189 6.67 5.02 -17.14
N ARG A 190 5.42 5.40 -16.85
CA ARG A 190 4.36 5.55 -17.86
C ARG A 190 4.25 6.98 -18.38
N GLY A 191 4.27 7.96 -17.47
CA GLY A 191 3.98 9.37 -17.79
C GLY A 191 5.20 10.23 -18.09
N CYS A 192 6.37 9.88 -17.57
CA CYS A 192 7.57 10.71 -17.68
C CYS A 192 8.84 9.93 -18.02
N ARG A 193 9.80 10.63 -18.61
CA ARG A 193 11.17 10.16 -18.82
C ARG A 193 12.04 10.61 -17.65
N VAL A 194 12.95 9.77 -17.21
CA VAL A 194 13.98 10.14 -16.23
C VAL A 194 15.32 10.15 -16.94
N ASP A 195 16.04 11.26 -16.86
CA ASP A 195 17.41 11.33 -17.36
C ASP A 195 18.33 10.49 -16.47
N ASP A 196 19.08 9.57 -17.09
CA ASP A 196 19.84 8.59 -16.32
C ASP A 196 21.07 9.21 -15.62
N ARG A 197 21.61 10.32 -16.13
CA ARG A 197 22.78 10.99 -15.54
C ARG A 197 22.42 11.91 -14.41
N THR A 198 21.33 12.66 -14.56
CA THR A 198 20.95 13.76 -13.68
C THR A 198 19.74 13.45 -12.81
N GLY A 199 19.02 12.35 -13.05
CA GLY A 199 17.76 12.06 -12.36
C GLY A 199 16.64 13.07 -12.63
N ARG A 200 16.82 14.01 -13.58
CA ARG A 200 15.82 15.01 -13.95
C ARG A 200 14.63 14.34 -14.64
N ILE A 201 13.44 14.83 -14.32
CA ILE A 201 12.18 14.27 -14.83
C ILE A 201 11.67 15.15 -15.95
N LEU A 202 11.42 14.55 -17.10
CA LEU A 202 10.93 15.22 -18.29
C LEU A 202 9.57 14.65 -18.72
N PRO A 203 8.70 15.48 -19.32
CA PRO A 203 7.56 14.95 -20.05
C PRO A 203 8.02 13.98 -21.14
N ARG A 204 7.29 12.87 -21.32
CA ARG A 204 7.67 11.85 -22.30
C ARG A 204 7.63 12.35 -23.75
N SER A 205 6.91 13.44 -24.02
CA SER A 205 6.81 14.10 -25.33
C SER A 205 8.02 14.97 -25.70
N THR A 206 8.95 15.22 -24.77
CA THR A 206 10.06 16.17 -24.99
C THR A 206 11.28 15.46 -25.57
N ASN A 207 11.62 15.72 -26.84
CA ASN A 207 12.84 15.22 -27.50
C ASN A 207 14.10 16.05 -27.20
N VAL A 208 14.01 17.06 -26.32
CA VAL A 208 15.13 17.95 -25.99
C VAL A 208 16.12 17.24 -25.05
N ALA A 209 17.41 17.41 -25.32
CA ALA A 209 18.50 16.95 -24.46
C ALA A 209 18.50 17.74 -23.14
N VAL A 210 18.75 17.07 -22.01
CA VAL A 210 18.83 17.72 -20.70
C VAL A 210 20.16 18.47 -20.60
N GLU A 211 20.11 19.79 -20.33
CA GLU A 211 21.30 20.52 -19.90
C GLU A 211 21.76 19.97 -18.54
N SER A 212 23.03 19.57 -18.48
CA SER A 212 23.61 18.75 -17.41
C SER A 212 23.80 19.46 -16.07
N CYS A 213 23.57 20.78 -15.99
CA CYS A 213 23.88 21.57 -14.79
C CYS A 213 22.70 22.46 -14.41
N ALA A 214 22.43 22.55 -13.11
CA ALA A 214 21.79 23.76 -12.59
C ALA A 214 22.71 24.96 -12.89
N PRO A 215 22.17 26.13 -13.24
CA PRO A 215 22.96 27.35 -13.37
C PRO A 215 23.83 27.55 -12.12
N ALA A 216 25.04 28.09 -12.29
CA ALA A 216 25.93 28.37 -11.17
C ALA A 216 25.22 29.25 -10.12
N GLY A 217 25.07 28.73 -8.89
CA GLY A 217 24.37 29.40 -7.80
C GLY A 217 22.96 28.88 -7.49
N GLU A 218 22.42 27.95 -8.28
CA GLU A 218 21.12 27.32 -8.02
C GLU A 218 21.27 25.93 -7.37
N CYS A 219 20.40 25.63 -6.41
CA CYS A 219 20.26 24.30 -5.81
C CYS A 219 19.16 23.52 -6.54
N GLU A 220 19.11 22.21 -6.36
CA GLU A 220 18.01 21.38 -6.88
C GLU A 220 17.17 20.87 -5.72
N LEU A 221 15.85 20.99 -5.83
CA LEU A 221 14.89 20.39 -4.91
C LEU A 221 14.32 19.12 -5.54
N VAL A 222 14.53 17.99 -4.87
CA VAL A 222 13.84 16.73 -5.14
C VAL A 222 12.68 16.60 -4.15
N PHE A 223 11.47 16.62 -4.69
CA PHE A 223 10.23 16.66 -3.93
C PHE A 223 9.41 15.39 -4.20
N PHE A 224 9.20 14.57 -3.18
CA PHE A 224 8.38 13.37 -3.28
C PHE A 224 6.94 13.68 -2.81
N ALA A 225 5.94 13.37 -3.63
CA ALA A 225 4.54 13.54 -3.29
C ALA A 225 3.83 12.18 -3.22
N LEU A 226 3.22 11.90 -2.06
CA LEU A 226 2.51 10.67 -1.74
C LEU A 226 1.02 10.98 -1.64
N LEU A 227 0.26 10.71 -2.69
CA LEU A 227 -1.12 11.18 -2.83
C LEU A 227 -2.12 10.03 -2.85
N GLY A 228 -3.33 10.28 -2.34
CA GLY A 228 -4.44 9.35 -2.53
C GLY A 228 -4.41 8.15 -1.56
N ARG A 229 -5.33 7.22 -1.80
CA ARG A 229 -5.54 6.00 -1.00
C ARG A 229 -5.38 4.77 -1.87
N SER A 230 -4.53 3.84 -1.44
CA SER A 230 -4.43 2.49 -2.01
C SER A 230 -5.82 1.82 -2.05
N PRO A 231 -6.18 1.11 -3.12
CA PRO A 231 -7.51 0.49 -3.22
C PRO A 231 -7.73 -0.50 -2.07
N THR A 232 -8.96 -0.69 -1.65
CA THR A 232 -9.31 -1.70 -0.64
C THR A 232 -9.09 -3.12 -1.16
N ALA A 233 -9.05 -4.10 -0.25
CA ALA A 233 -9.07 -5.52 -0.61
C ALA A 233 -10.24 -5.86 -1.57
N TYR A 234 -11.44 -5.39 -1.22
CA TYR A 234 -12.65 -5.59 -2.01
C TYR A 234 -12.55 -5.01 -3.42
N GLN A 235 -11.97 -3.81 -3.56
CA GLN A 235 -11.83 -3.17 -4.88
C GLN A 235 -10.89 -3.95 -5.79
N VAL A 236 -9.78 -4.46 -5.28
CA VAL A 236 -8.80 -5.18 -6.10
C VAL A 236 -9.34 -6.54 -6.54
N VAL A 237 -9.86 -7.33 -5.61
CA VAL A 237 -10.35 -8.69 -5.91
C VAL A 237 -11.54 -8.69 -6.87
N ASN A 238 -12.40 -7.68 -6.81
CA ASN A 238 -13.54 -7.56 -7.72
C ASN A 238 -13.23 -6.75 -9.00
N GLY A 239 -11.98 -6.34 -9.22
CA GLY A 239 -11.62 -5.50 -10.36
C GLY A 239 -12.31 -4.12 -10.37
N ARG A 240 -12.72 -3.62 -9.20
CA ARG A 240 -13.44 -2.34 -9.00
C ARG A 240 -12.51 -1.23 -8.54
N ILE A 241 -11.35 -1.10 -9.18
CA ILE A 241 -10.43 0.01 -8.91
C ILE A 241 -10.89 1.19 -9.78
N PRO A 242 -11.25 2.35 -9.20
CA PRO A 242 -11.71 3.49 -9.99
C PRO A 242 -10.62 3.95 -10.95
N ASP A 243 -10.91 4.00 -12.26
CA ASP A 243 -10.03 4.60 -13.24
C ASP A 243 -10.08 6.12 -13.09
N MET A 244 -9.03 6.68 -12.52
CA MET A 244 -8.95 8.11 -12.22
C MET A 244 -7.63 8.63 -12.76
N ALA A 245 -7.72 9.67 -13.59
CA ALA A 245 -6.55 10.41 -14.02
C ALA A 245 -5.83 10.96 -12.77
N PRO A 246 -4.50 10.77 -12.67
CA PRO A 246 -3.77 11.13 -11.48
C PRO A 246 -3.82 12.65 -11.26
N PRO A 247 -3.91 13.11 -10.00
CA PRO A 247 -3.62 14.50 -9.68
C PRO A 247 -2.14 14.80 -9.94
N TYR A 248 -1.74 16.05 -9.76
CA TYR A 248 -0.34 16.42 -9.68
C TYR A 248 -0.15 17.53 -8.65
N VAL A 249 1.10 17.73 -8.25
CA VAL A 249 1.51 18.74 -7.29
C VAL A 249 2.31 19.82 -7.98
N GLU A 250 1.93 21.09 -7.78
CA GLU A 250 2.79 22.24 -8.06
C GLU A 250 3.58 22.59 -6.80
N VAL A 251 4.89 22.80 -6.97
CA VAL A 251 5.80 23.18 -5.90
C VAL A 251 6.17 24.65 -6.06
N LEU A 252 5.97 25.42 -5.00
CA LEU A 252 6.35 26.83 -4.95
C LEU A 252 7.29 27.06 -3.76
N ALA A 253 8.33 27.85 -3.96
CA ALA A 253 9.20 28.34 -2.90
C ALA A 253 9.08 29.86 -2.81
N ASP A 254 8.73 30.36 -1.63
CA ASP A 254 8.60 31.81 -1.35
C ASP A 254 7.70 32.53 -2.37
N GLY A 255 6.62 31.86 -2.79
CA GLY A 255 5.66 32.36 -3.78
C GLY A 255 6.07 32.17 -5.24
N LYS A 256 7.32 31.78 -5.53
CA LYS A 256 7.80 31.47 -6.88
C LYS A 256 7.49 30.02 -7.25
N TYR A 257 6.81 29.82 -8.37
CA TYR A 257 6.60 28.50 -8.95
C TYR A 257 7.93 27.88 -9.40
N LEU A 258 8.23 26.68 -8.90
CA LEU A 258 9.46 25.93 -9.24
C LEU A 258 9.20 24.86 -10.30
N GLY A 259 8.02 24.23 -10.25
CA GLY A 259 7.66 23.16 -11.18
C GLY A 259 6.54 22.28 -10.64
N ARG A 260 6.29 21.16 -11.34
CA ARG A 260 5.27 20.19 -10.96
C ARG A 260 5.83 18.77 -10.85
N SER A 261 5.17 17.95 -10.05
CA SER A 261 5.45 16.53 -9.93
C SER A 261 5.01 15.73 -11.16
N CYS A 262 5.59 14.55 -11.30
CA CYS A 262 5.14 13.52 -12.21
C CYS A 262 4.96 12.19 -11.51
N VAL A 263 3.92 11.46 -11.90
CA VAL A 263 3.63 10.10 -11.43
C VAL A 263 4.70 9.13 -11.93
N LEU A 264 5.41 8.52 -10.99
CA LEU A 264 6.33 7.42 -11.24
C LEU A 264 5.78 6.07 -10.73
N GLY A 265 4.83 6.07 -9.79
CA GLY A 265 4.21 4.85 -9.28
C GLY A 265 2.69 4.99 -9.10
N ASP A 266 1.97 3.89 -9.36
CA ASP A 266 0.53 3.75 -9.12
C ASP A 266 0.28 2.43 -8.37
N VAL A 267 -0.02 2.55 -7.07
CA VAL A 267 -0.30 1.41 -6.19
C VAL A 267 -1.58 0.70 -6.60
N GLY A 268 -2.55 1.40 -7.18
CA GLY A 268 -3.77 0.79 -7.71
C GLY A 268 -3.45 -0.16 -8.87
N TRP A 269 -2.59 0.28 -9.79
CA TRP A 269 -2.14 -0.56 -10.89
C TRP A 269 -1.26 -1.73 -10.41
N LEU A 270 -0.29 -1.47 -9.51
CA LEU A 270 0.56 -2.52 -8.94
C LEU A 270 -0.28 -3.61 -8.26
N ALA A 271 -1.29 -3.22 -7.49
CA ALA A 271 -2.21 -4.15 -6.83
C ALA A 271 -3.04 -4.95 -7.84
N ALA A 272 -3.58 -4.31 -8.88
CA ALA A 272 -4.38 -4.98 -9.91
C ALA A 272 -3.59 -6.07 -10.64
N VAL A 273 -2.38 -5.74 -11.12
CA VAL A 273 -1.54 -6.68 -11.87
C VAL A 273 -1.01 -7.79 -10.98
N THR A 274 -0.64 -7.47 -9.74
CA THR A 274 -0.21 -8.47 -8.76
C THR A 274 -1.35 -9.44 -8.45
N GLU A 275 -2.58 -8.96 -8.23
CA GLU A 275 -3.71 -9.84 -7.94
C GLU A 275 -4.05 -10.75 -9.13
N GLN A 276 -4.01 -10.25 -10.36
CA GLN A 276 -4.20 -11.08 -11.55
C GLN A 276 -3.20 -12.24 -11.61
N LYS A 277 -1.92 -11.99 -11.28
CA LYS A 277 -0.90 -13.06 -11.22
C LYS A 277 -1.10 -14.00 -10.06
N LEU A 278 -1.41 -13.48 -8.87
CA LEU A 278 -1.67 -14.30 -7.71
C LEU A 278 -2.90 -15.18 -7.93
N ALA A 279 -3.96 -14.69 -8.56
CA ALA A 279 -5.13 -15.49 -8.89
C ALA A 279 -4.80 -16.68 -9.80
N LEU A 280 -3.96 -16.46 -10.83
CA LEU A 280 -3.49 -17.53 -11.71
C LEU A 280 -2.64 -18.58 -10.97
N LEU A 281 -1.69 -18.14 -10.15
CA LEU A 281 -0.85 -19.02 -9.34
C LEU A 281 -1.65 -19.79 -8.28
N LYS A 282 -2.61 -19.11 -7.63
CA LYS A 282 -3.51 -19.70 -6.63
C LYS A 282 -4.40 -20.76 -7.25
N ALA A 283 -4.94 -20.56 -8.46
CA ALA A 283 -5.79 -21.55 -9.12
C ALA A 283 -5.10 -22.92 -9.27
N GLY A 284 -3.83 -22.94 -9.67
CA GLY A 284 -3.05 -24.19 -9.74
C GLY A 284 -2.75 -24.79 -8.36
N LYS A 285 -2.36 -23.96 -7.38
CA LYS A 285 -2.03 -24.40 -6.02
C LYS A 285 -3.24 -24.94 -5.27
N THR A 286 -4.41 -24.32 -5.41
CA THR A 286 -5.66 -24.73 -4.76
C THR A 286 -6.11 -26.11 -5.26
N ALA A 287 -6.01 -26.39 -6.56
CA ALA A 287 -6.33 -27.73 -7.08
C ALA A 287 -5.42 -28.82 -6.45
N ALA A 288 -4.11 -28.57 -6.36
CA ALA A 288 -3.17 -29.49 -5.71
C ALA A 288 -3.45 -29.66 -4.21
N ARG A 289 -3.75 -28.55 -3.51
CA ARG A 289 -4.11 -28.54 -2.08
C ARG A 289 -5.37 -29.35 -1.80
N VAL A 290 -6.40 -29.24 -2.64
CA VAL A 290 -7.62 -30.05 -2.55
C VAL A 290 -7.29 -31.54 -2.67
N VAL A 291 -6.45 -31.94 -3.64
CA VAL A 291 -6.03 -33.34 -3.80
C VAL A 291 -5.26 -33.85 -2.57
N VAL A 292 -4.34 -33.07 -2.00
CA VAL A 292 -3.58 -33.47 -0.80
C VAL A 292 -4.49 -33.55 0.44
N LYS A 293 -5.40 -32.59 0.63
CA LYS A 293 -6.36 -32.62 1.76
C LYS A 293 -7.34 -33.79 1.63
N GLU A 294 -7.74 -34.11 0.41
CA GLU A 294 -8.57 -35.26 0.06
C GLU A 294 -7.88 -36.59 0.41
N THR A 295 -6.59 -36.75 0.13
CA THR A 295 -5.85 -37.97 0.50
C THR A 295 -5.71 -38.13 2.01
N LEU A 296 -5.49 -37.03 2.75
CA LEU A 296 -5.50 -37.05 4.22
C LEU A 296 -6.86 -37.45 4.77
N ALA A 297 -7.96 -36.85 4.29
CA ALA A 297 -9.31 -37.19 4.74
C ALA A 297 -9.63 -38.68 4.50
N ARG A 298 -9.24 -39.22 3.34
CA ARG A 298 -9.36 -40.67 3.03
C ARG A 298 -8.48 -41.55 3.91
N SER A 299 -7.31 -41.06 4.35
CA SER A 299 -6.46 -41.80 5.28
C SER A 299 -7.08 -41.85 6.68
N VAL A 300 -7.68 -40.76 7.15
CA VAL A 300 -8.38 -40.72 8.44
C VAL A 300 -9.58 -41.67 8.44
N ALA A 301 -10.38 -41.68 7.37
CA ALA A 301 -11.51 -42.61 7.22
C ALA A 301 -11.05 -44.07 7.35
N ARG A 302 -9.97 -44.44 6.64
CA ARG A 302 -9.43 -45.80 6.62
C ARG A 302 -8.76 -46.22 7.92
N ASN A 303 -7.95 -45.34 8.53
CA ASN A 303 -7.21 -45.67 9.74
C ASN A 303 -8.08 -45.68 11.00
N THR A 304 -9.22 -44.95 10.97
CA THR A 304 -10.15 -44.86 12.10
C THR A 304 -11.42 -45.68 11.87
N ASP A 305 -11.52 -46.37 10.72
CA ASP A 305 -12.67 -47.18 10.29
C ASP A 305 -14.00 -46.44 10.41
N SER A 306 -13.98 -45.13 10.09
CA SER A 306 -15.10 -44.22 10.28
C SER A 306 -15.20 -43.20 9.16
N ASP A 307 -16.14 -43.44 8.25
CA ASP A 307 -16.43 -42.52 7.15
C ASP A 307 -16.89 -41.15 7.66
N ALA A 308 -17.63 -41.11 8.77
CA ALA A 308 -18.07 -39.87 9.40
C ALA A 308 -16.91 -38.98 9.86
N LEU A 309 -15.82 -39.56 10.38
CA LEU A 309 -14.61 -38.81 10.74
C LEU A 309 -13.84 -38.34 9.50
N GLY A 310 -13.84 -39.14 8.43
CA GLY A 310 -13.30 -38.74 7.13
C GLY A 310 -14.04 -37.54 6.53
N ASP A 311 -15.37 -37.58 6.55
CA ASP A 311 -16.22 -36.50 6.02
C ASP A 311 -16.14 -35.23 6.86
N LEU A 312 -16.08 -35.36 8.18
CA LEU A 312 -15.81 -34.23 9.06
C LEU A 312 -14.43 -33.61 8.76
N THR A 313 -13.41 -34.44 8.57
CA THR A 313 -12.07 -33.98 8.20
C THR A 313 -12.07 -33.26 6.86
N ARG A 314 -12.79 -33.79 5.86
CA ARG A 314 -12.97 -33.17 4.56
C ARG A 314 -13.68 -31.81 4.66
N LEU A 315 -14.79 -31.75 5.40
CA LEU A 315 -15.55 -30.52 5.61
C LEU A 315 -14.68 -29.43 6.26
N VAL A 316 -13.88 -29.79 7.27
CA VAL A 316 -12.98 -28.85 7.94
C VAL A 316 -11.86 -28.41 7.02
N LEU A 317 -11.12 -29.34 6.40
CA LEU A 317 -9.93 -29.02 5.61
C LEU A 317 -10.24 -28.32 4.29
N ILE A 318 -11.32 -28.70 3.61
CA ILE A 318 -11.67 -28.19 2.27
C ILE A 318 -12.78 -27.13 2.35
N GLY A 319 -13.83 -27.38 3.11
CA GLY A 319 -15.02 -26.51 3.15
C GLY A 319 -14.86 -25.26 4.01
N LEU A 320 -14.20 -25.36 5.16
CA LEU A 320 -14.08 -24.25 6.12
C LEU A 320 -12.73 -23.54 6.06
N LEU A 321 -11.69 -24.20 5.54
CA LEU A 321 -10.30 -23.70 5.53
C LEU A 321 -9.80 -23.36 4.11
N GLU A 322 -10.67 -23.04 3.16
CA GLU A 322 -10.27 -22.47 1.86
C GLU A 322 -10.84 -21.07 1.70
N THR A 323 -10.22 -20.09 2.37
CA THR A 323 -10.57 -18.68 2.26
C THR A 323 -9.35 -17.88 1.82
N PRO A 324 -9.44 -17.03 0.81
CA PRO A 324 -8.31 -16.20 0.40
C PRO A 324 -7.95 -15.20 1.51
N ASP A 325 -6.66 -14.97 1.72
CA ASP A 325 -6.22 -13.86 2.56
C ASP A 325 -6.50 -12.53 1.85
N MET A 326 -7.34 -11.72 2.48
CA MET A 326 -7.78 -10.41 1.97
C MET A 326 -7.04 -9.25 2.66
N ARG A 327 -6.13 -9.54 3.60
CA ARG A 327 -5.34 -8.52 4.29
C ARG A 327 -4.43 -7.82 3.30
N ARG A 328 -4.37 -6.48 3.40
CA ARG A 328 -3.63 -5.58 2.49
C ARG A 328 -3.23 -4.32 3.25
N TRP A 329 -2.14 -3.68 2.83
CA TRP A 329 -1.69 -2.38 3.33
C TRP A 329 -2.46 -1.24 2.62
N GLU A 330 -3.51 -0.73 3.26
CA GLU A 330 -4.44 0.23 2.66
C GLU A 330 -4.08 1.70 2.93
N THR A 331 -3.25 1.99 3.93
CA THR A 331 -2.74 3.36 4.19
C THR A 331 -1.69 3.82 3.19
N LEU A 332 -1.19 2.93 2.33
CA LEU A 332 -0.32 3.30 1.22
C LEU A 332 -0.95 4.41 0.36
N PRO A 333 -0.13 5.36 -0.15
CA PRO A 333 -0.61 6.32 -1.13
C PRO A 333 -1.01 5.60 -2.41
N ARG A 334 -1.93 6.18 -3.19
CA ARG A 334 -2.26 5.66 -4.53
C ARG A 334 -1.23 6.08 -5.56
N TRP A 335 -0.91 7.37 -5.60
CA TRP A 335 -0.01 7.96 -6.57
C TRP A 335 1.28 8.36 -5.87
N LEU A 336 2.38 7.88 -6.45
CA LEU A 336 3.74 8.12 -6.00
C LEU A 336 4.43 8.99 -7.04
N GLU A 337 4.66 10.25 -6.69
CA GLU A 337 5.10 11.27 -7.63
C GLU A 337 6.40 11.92 -7.19
N VAL A 338 7.13 12.45 -8.16
CA VAL A 338 8.39 13.16 -7.93
C VAL A 338 8.44 14.43 -8.77
N ALA A 339 8.88 15.53 -8.15
CA ALA A 339 9.34 16.72 -8.86
C ALA A 339 10.84 16.91 -8.56
N ARG A 340 11.69 17.01 -9.58
CA ARG A 340 13.09 17.44 -9.43
C ARG A 340 13.25 18.77 -10.17
N VAL A 341 13.36 19.85 -9.41
CA VAL A 341 13.24 21.22 -9.91
C VAL A 341 14.41 22.09 -9.44
N ALA A 342 14.80 23.07 -10.24
CA ALA A 342 15.73 24.11 -9.80
C ALA A 342 15.09 24.96 -8.70
N ALA A 343 15.87 25.32 -7.69
CA ALA A 343 15.40 26.03 -6.51
C ALA A 343 16.49 26.95 -5.93
N PRO A 344 16.11 28.05 -5.25
CA PRO A 344 17.04 28.82 -4.43
C PRO A 344 17.70 27.93 -3.37
N CYS A 345 18.99 28.14 -3.09
CA CYS A 345 19.71 27.37 -2.05
C CYS A 345 19.27 27.67 -0.61
N GLN A 346 18.47 28.73 -0.43
CA GLN A 346 17.79 29.05 0.82
C GLN A 346 16.30 29.20 0.48
N ILE A 347 15.47 28.36 1.09
CA ILE A 347 14.02 28.40 0.93
C ILE A 347 13.44 28.79 2.29
N GLY A 348 12.66 29.86 2.34
CA GLY A 348 11.95 30.26 3.56
C GLY A 348 10.69 29.43 3.80
N ARG A 349 9.86 29.30 2.76
CA ARG A 349 8.58 28.58 2.81
C ARG A 349 8.33 27.79 1.53
N ILE A 350 7.94 26.53 1.68
CA ILE A 350 7.39 25.73 0.57
C ILE A 350 5.86 25.72 0.65
N GLU A 351 5.24 26.15 -0.44
CA GLU A 351 3.81 25.96 -0.70
C GLU A 351 3.63 24.86 -1.73
N VAL A 352 2.64 24.00 -1.49
CA VAL A 352 2.31 22.86 -2.34
C VAL A 352 0.86 22.99 -2.75
N ARG A 353 0.59 22.96 -4.05
CA ARG A 353 -0.76 23.02 -4.60
C ARG A 353 -1.09 21.70 -5.30
N VAL A 354 -2.05 20.97 -4.74
CA VAL A 354 -2.55 19.73 -5.35
C VAL A 354 -3.61 20.12 -6.38
N ARG A 355 -3.39 19.71 -7.64
CA ARG A 355 -4.31 19.92 -8.75
C ARG A 355 -4.87 18.60 -9.26
N SER A 356 -6.10 18.63 -9.78
CA SER A 356 -6.64 17.52 -10.55
C SER A 356 -5.91 17.39 -11.90
N ALA A 357 -6.10 16.27 -12.60
CA ALA A 357 -5.60 16.09 -13.96
C ALA A 357 -6.07 17.21 -14.93
N ALA A 358 -7.27 17.76 -14.70
CA ALA A 358 -7.81 18.88 -15.48
C ALA A 358 -7.24 20.25 -15.07
N GLY A 359 -6.35 20.31 -14.08
CA GLY A 359 -5.72 21.54 -13.60
C GLY A 359 -6.52 22.31 -12.54
N GLN A 360 -7.67 21.80 -12.09
CA GLN A 360 -8.43 22.41 -11.01
C GLN A 360 -7.65 22.32 -9.69
N LEU A 361 -7.53 23.43 -8.97
CA LEU A 361 -6.94 23.43 -7.63
C LEU A 361 -7.84 22.65 -6.67
N LEU A 362 -7.32 21.56 -6.10
CA LEU A 362 -8.02 20.75 -5.11
C LEU A 362 -7.76 21.27 -3.70
N LYS A 363 -6.49 21.53 -3.38
CA LYS A 363 -6.07 22.01 -2.06
C LYS A 363 -4.66 22.59 -2.10
N SER A 364 -4.40 23.59 -1.26
CA SER A 364 -3.06 24.14 -1.03
C SER A 364 -2.60 23.86 0.39
N PHE A 365 -1.31 23.63 0.55
CA PHE A 365 -0.64 23.34 1.81
C PHE A 365 0.63 24.16 1.95
N CYS A 366 0.99 24.48 3.18
CA CYS A 366 2.32 24.98 3.51
C CYS A 366 3.03 23.90 4.28
N LEU A 367 4.20 23.50 3.79
CA LEU A 367 4.88 22.35 4.35
C LEU A 367 5.42 22.66 5.73
N GLN A 368 5.18 21.73 6.63
CA GLN A 368 5.85 21.64 7.94
C GLN A 368 6.97 20.60 7.92
N THR A 369 7.04 19.76 6.88
CA THR A 369 8.06 18.73 6.75
C THR A 369 9.44 19.36 6.54
N PRO A 370 10.50 18.79 7.15
CA PRO A 370 11.82 19.36 7.03
C PRO A 370 12.32 19.26 5.59
N ILE A 371 13.07 20.29 5.18
CA ILE A 371 13.94 20.22 4.00
C ILE A 371 15.28 19.74 4.49
N ARG A 372 15.79 18.65 3.92
CA ARG A 372 17.13 18.16 4.19
C ARG A 372 18.03 18.46 3.02
N ARG A 373 19.26 18.89 3.30
CA ARG A 373 20.20 19.35 2.28
C ARG A 373 21.51 18.56 2.37
N ARG A 374 22.02 18.14 1.21
CA ARG A 374 23.39 17.66 1.03
C ARG A 374 23.97 18.35 -0.21
N ARG A 375 24.99 19.20 -0.01
CA ARG A 375 25.60 20.03 -1.07
C ARG A 375 24.56 20.92 -1.78
N SER A 376 24.36 20.77 -3.09
CA SER A 376 23.37 21.49 -3.89
C SER A 376 22.01 20.80 -3.96
N LEU A 377 21.88 19.58 -3.42
CA LEU A 377 20.64 18.83 -3.43
C LEU A 377 19.86 19.05 -2.13
N MET A 378 18.60 19.37 -2.28
CA MET A 378 17.61 19.45 -1.22
C MET A 378 16.56 18.38 -1.46
N VAL A 379 16.08 17.76 -0.39
CA VAL A 379 14.98 16.82 -0.42
C VAL A 379 13.91 17.22 0.57
N SER A 380 12.66 17.06 0.15
CA SER A 380 11.51 17.08 1.03
C SER A 380 10.44 16.17 0.47
N PHE A 381 9.43 15.87 1.27
CA PHE A 381 8.28 15.15 0.80
C PHE A 381 7.00 15.62 1.48
N PHE A 382 5.89 15.24 0.86
CA PHE A 382 4.56 15.59 1.28
C PHE A 382 3.61 14.43 1.08
N ARG A 383 2.76 14.20 2.07
CA ARG A 383 1.70 13.20 2.01
C ARG A 383 0.36 13.90 2.10
N TYR A 384 -0.51 13.60 1.14
CA TYR A 384 -1.90 13.99 1.17
C TYR A 384 -2.79 12.75 1.12
N PRO A 385 -3.17 12.19 2.28
CA PRO A 385 -4.26 11.24 2.31
C PRO A 385 -5.52 11.99 1.84
N PRO A 386 -6.34 11.40 0.95
CA PRO A 386 -7.55 12.04 0.48
C PRO A 386 -8.44 12.22 1.70
N LEU A 387 -8.63 13.47 2.11
CA LEU A 387 -9.66 13.81 3.08
C LEU A 387 -10.96 13.33 2.48
N ALA A 388 -11.71 12.48 3.19
CA ALA A 388 -13.07 12.19 2.81
C ALA A 388 -13.77 13.52 2.51
N PRO A 389 -14.60 13.63 1.45
CA PRO A 389 -15.47 14.77 1.36
C PRO A 389 -16.19 14.85 2.71
N VAL A 390 -16.04 15.99 3.40
CA VAL A 390 -16.98 16.31 4.47
C VAL A 390 -18.30 16.38 3.72
N PHE A 391 -19.08 15.31 3.77
CA PHE A 391 -20.47 15.39 3.39
C PHE A 391 -21.02 16.48 4.31
N SER A 392 -21.23 17.67 3.77
CA SER A 392 -21.98 18.71 4.46
C SER A 392 -23.33 18.09 4.75
N GLU A 393 -23.61 17.81 6.01
CA GLU A 393 -24.96 17.55 6.49
C GLU A 393 -25.81 18.77 6.11
N GLY A 394 -26.48 18.68 4.97
CA GLY A 394 -27.19 19.83 4.41
C GLY A 394 -27.98 19.56 3.13
N SER A 395 -27.78 18.43 2.46
CA SER A 395 -28.46 18.13 1.18
C SER A 395 -29.33 16.87 1.22
N ASN A 396 -29.89 16.52 2.37
CA ASN A 396 -30.84 15.39 2.49
C ASN A 396 -32.23 15.78 3.02
N MET A 397 -32.58 17.07 3.00
CA MET A 397 -33.93 17.53 3.37
C MET A 397 -34.87 17.69 2.16
N SER A 398 -34.36 17.64 0.92
CA SER A 398 -35.20 17.71 -0.29
C SER A 398 -35.70 16.34 -0.76
N ALA A 399 -34.89 15.28 -0.63
CA ALA A 399 -35.25 13.94 -1.10
C ALA A 399 -36.30 13.24 -0.21
N ARG A 400 -36.41 13.62 1.07
CA ARG A 400 -37.44 13.09 1.98
C ARG A 400 -38.82 13.72 1.81
N LYS A 401 -38.94 14.88 1.14
CA LYS A 401 -40.24 15.50 0.83
C LYS A 401 -40.87 14.93 -0.45
N GLN A 402 -40.07 14.51 -1.43
CA GLN A 402 -40.62 13.92 -2.67
C GLN A 402 -41.16 12.50 -2.50
N HIS A 403 -40.61 11.70 -1.59
CA HIS A 403 -41.15 10.36 -1.31
C HIS A 403 -42.40 10.34 -0.43
N ARG A 404 -42.69 11.43 0.29
CA ARG A 404 -43.89 11.54 1.13
C ARG A 404 -45.13 11.98 0.33
N ASN A 405 -44.95 12.76 -0.74
CA ASN A 405 -46.06 13.17 -1.61
C ASN A 405 -46.52 12.05 -2.56
N LEU A 406 -45.61 11.18 -3.02
CA LEU A 406 -45.94 10.07 -3.92
C LEU A 406 -46.65 8.88 -3.22
N SER A 407 -46.63 8.84 -1.89
CA SER A 407 -47.35 7.82 -1.11
C SER A 407 -48.75 8.25 -0.67
N GLU A 408 -49.05 9.56 -0.69
CA GLU A 408 -50.40 10.09 -0.43
C GLU A 408 -51.27 10.14 -1.71
N GLU A 409 -50.68 10.32 -2.90
CA GLU A 409 -51.43 10.27 -4.17
C GLU A 409 -51.82 8.83 -4.59
N ALA A 410 -51.07 7.80 -4.16
CA ALA A 410 -51.35 6.40 -4.50
C ALA A 410 -52.40 5.72 -3.59
N GLN A 411 -52.91 6.40 -2.56
CA GLN A 411 -53.98 5.89 -1.68
C GLN A 411 -55.35 6.52 -1.94
N ALA A 412 -55.47 7.45 -2.89
CA ALA A 412 -56.74 8.12 -3.22
C ALA A 412 -57.50 7.50 -4.43
N GLU A 413 -56.89 6.58 -5.19
CA GLU A 413 -57.55 5.89 -6.31
C GLU A 413 -57.77 4.40 -6.00
N SER A 414 -58.66 4.10 -5.04
CA SER A 414 -59.33 2.81 -5.01
C SER A 414 -60.74 2.91 -4.37
N ILE A 415 -61.75 2.88 -5.26
CA ILE A 415 -63.15 2.40 -5.06
C ILE A 415 -64.13 3.40 -4.38
N PRO A 416 -65.46 3.45 -4.70
CA PRO A 416 -66.27 2.82 -5.77
C PRO A 416 -67.18 3.77 -6.60
N GLN A 417 -67.64 3.31 -7.77
CA GLN A 417 -69.05 2.94 -8.02
C GLN A 417 -69.14 1.91 -9.16
#